data_AF-A0A4Z0QKA7-F1
#
_entry.id   AF-A0A4Z0QKA7-F1
#
_cell.length_a   1.000
_cell.length_b   1.000
_cell.length_c   1.000
_cell.angle_alpha   90.00
_cell.angle_beta   90.00
_cell.angle_gamma   90.00
#
_symmetry.space_group_name_H-M   'P 1'
#
loop_
_entity.id
_entity.type
_entity.pdbx_description
1 polymer ?
#
loop_
_entity_poly.entity_id
_entity_poly.type
_entity_poly.pdbx_seq_one_letter_code
_entity_poly.pdbx_strand_id
1 'polypeptide(L)'
;MGMGRYPDKTIAELFASNRPYFDQVLYKNVKFRHDYAQAFQRWANEQIDLDGNNGKLSLNRVLMAVEAIGQDRTRELFLKLIKALNEEWPNRKLPEDLDYKTTLGSGGYFERLEGYGPQQKQVQLFWKRIALPELWEE
;
A
#
# COMPACT_ATOMS: atom_id res chain seq x y z
N MET A 1 32.04 -2.43 -2.73
CA MET A 1 30.57 -2.23 -2.74
C MET A 1 30.00 -3.03 -1.58
N GLY A 2 29.60 -2.37 -0.50
CA GLY A 2 29.10 -3.06 0.69
C GLY A 2 27.70 -3.63 0.41
N MET A 3 27.58 -4.94 0.29
CA MET A 3 26.28 -5.59 0.49
C MET A 3 25.85 -5.27 1.92
N GLY A 4 24.94 -4.32 2.10
CA GLY A 4 24.37 -4.05 3.42
C GLY A 4 23.85 -5.36 4.03
N ARG A 5 24.06 -5.57 5.33
CA ARG A 5 23.66 -6.81 6.01
C ARG A 5 22.21 -7.18 5.66
N TYR A 6 21.99 -8.43 5.27
CA TYR A 6 20.66 -8.95 4.97
C TYR A 6 19.81 -8.94 6.25
N PRO A 7 18.52 -8.55 6.20
CA PRO A 7 17.68 -8.52 7.39
C PRO A 7 17.47 -9.90 8.01
N ASP A 8 17.41 -9.98 9.34
CA ASP A 8 17.11 -11.23 10.05
C ASP A 8 15.60 -11.57 10.02
N LYS A 9 14.75 -10.63 9.56
CA LYS A 9 13.29 -10.79 9.42
C LYS A 9 12.89 -11.13 7.97
N THR A 10 11.76 -11.80 7.81
CA THR A 10 11.18 -12.03 6.47
C THR A 10 10.76 -10.72 5.80
N ILE A 11 10.62 -10.74 4.48
CA ILE A 11 10.15 -9.61 3.66
C ILE A 11 8.84 -9.02 4.22
N ALA A 12 7.86 -9.88 4.53
CA ALA A 12 6.55 -9.48 5.04
C ALA A 12 6.64 -8.86 6.45
N GLU A 13 7.41 -9.47 7.36
CA GLU A 13 7.60 -8.94 8.72
C GLU A 13 8.33 -7.60 8.70
N LEU A 14 9.32 -7.43 7.83
CA LEU A 14 10.07 -6.19 7.69
C LEU A 14 9.17 -5.07 7.16
N PHE A 15 8.37 -5.38 6.14
CA PHE A 15 7.40 -4.47 5.56
C PHE A 15 6.35 -4.01 6.59
N ALA A 16 5.78 -4.94 7.36
CA ALA A 16 4.74 -4.65 8.34
C ALA A 16 5.27 -3.92 9.59
N SER A 17 6.48 -4.27 10.05
CA SER A 17 7.03 -3.75 11.31
C SER A 17 7.86 -2.47 11.16
N ASN A 18 8.52 -2.24 10.02
CA ASN A 18 9.36 -1.08 9.82
C ASN A 18 9.47 -0.69 8.34
N ARG A 19 8.45 0.01 7.84
CA ARG A 19 8.38 0.48 6.46
C ARG A 19 9.60 1.33 6.01
N PRO A 20 10.08 2.33 6.78
CA PRO A 20 11.26 3.09 6.38
C PRO A 20 12.53 2.22 6.22
N TYR A 21 12.73 1.26 7.12
CA TYR A 21 13.87 0.35 7.03
C TYR A 21 13.71 -0.65 5.90
N PHE A 22 12.48 -1.16 5.66
CA PHE A 22 12.16 -1.98 4.50
C PHE A 22 12.53 -1.27 3.19
N ASP A 23 12.08 -0.02 3.00
CA ASP A 23 12.36 0.76 1.78
C ASP A 23 13.87 1.03 1.63
N GLN A 24 14.57 1.28 2.74
CA GLN A 24 16.01 1.45 2.74
C GLN A 24 16.76 0.17 2.33
N VAL A 25 16.38 -1.00 2.86
CA VAL A 25 17.01 -2.28 2.51
C VAL A 25 16.69 -2.64 1.07
N LEU A 26 15.45 -2.45 0.63
CA LEU A 26 15.03 -2.61 -0.75
C LEU A 26 15.91 -1.77 -1.68
N TYR A 27 16.19 -0.51 -1.37
CA TYR A 27 17.04 0.32 -2.22
C TYR A 27 18.55 -0.02 -2.15
N LYS A 28 19.05 -0.50 -1.01
CA LYS A 28 20.50 -0.66 -0.79
C LYS A 28 21.03 -2.09 -0.97
N ASN A 29 20.18 -3.12 -0.89
CA ASN A 29 20.61 -4.52 -0.92
C ASN A 29 20.07 -5.22 -2.19
N VAL A 30 20.99 -5.54 -3.10
CA VAL A 30 20.68 -6.20 -4.39
C VAL A 30 20.04 -7.57 -4.19
N LYS A 31 20.57 -8.38 -3.25
CA LYS A 31 20.02 -9.71 -2.97
C LYS A 31 18.59 -9.61 -2.44
N PHE A 32 18.34 -8.70 -1.50
CA PHE A 32 17.02 -8.47 -0.95
C PHE A 32 16.03 -7.98 -2.01
N ARG A 33 16.46 -7.12 -2.95
CA ARG A 33 15.63 -6.75 -4.10
C ARG A 33 15.22 -7.93 -4.94
N HIS A 34 16.19 -8.80 -5.26
CA HIS A 34 15.92 -9.95 -6.10
C HIS A 34 14.98 -10.95 -5.41
N ASP A 35 15.21 -11.23 -4.13
CA ASP A 35 14.32 -12.08 -3.32
C ASP A 35 12.92 -11.47 -3.21
N TYR A 36 12.81 -10.15 -3.05
CA TYR A 36 11.55 -9.42 -3.07
C TYR A 36 10.88 -9.48 -4.45
N ALA A 37 11.60 -9.28 -5.55
CA ALA A 37 11.07 -9.34 -6.90
C ALA A 37 10.52 -10.75 -7.21
N GLN A 38 11.24 -11.80 -6.83
CA GLN A 38 10.78 -13.18 -6.98
C GLN A 38 9.54 -13.47 -6.14
N ALA A 39 9.54 -13.05 -4.88
CA ALA A 39 8.38 -13.22 -4.00
C ALA A 39 7.16 -12.45 -4.56
N PHE A 40 7.37 -11.21 -4.99
CA PHE A 40 6.37 -10.38 -5.64
C PHE A 40 5.81 -11.02 -6.91
N GLN A 41 6.66 -11.57 -7.78
CA GLN A 41 6.22 -12.26 -8.99
C GLN A 41 5.43 -13.53 -8.67
N ARG A 42 5.83 -14.32 -7.68
CA ARG A 42 5.06 -15.51 -7.25
C ARG A 42 3.68 -15.10 -6.75
N TRP A 43 3.60 -14.09 -5.89
CA TRP A 43 2.33 -13.59 -5.36
C TRP A 43 1.46 -12.95 -6.43
N ALA A 44 2.05 -12.19 -7.36
CA ALA A 44 1.33 -11.65 -8.51
C ALA A 44 0.83 -12.78 -9.44
N ASN A 45 1.62 -13.85 -9.61
CA ASN A 45 1.28 -14.99 -10.44
C ASN A 45 0.17 -15.86 -9.83
N GLU A 46 0.06 -15.92 -8.50
CA GLU A 46 -1.03 -16.59 -7.79
C GLU A 46 -2.36 -15.82 -7.88
N GLN A 47 -2.33 -14.53 -8.24
CA GLN A 47 -3.51 -13.66 -8.34
C GLN A 47 -3.67 -13.03 -9.73
N ILE A 48 -3.17 -13.70 -10.79
CA ILE A 48 -3.35 -13.30 -12.20
C ILE A 48 -4.84 -13.38 -12.54
N ASP A 49 -5.56 -12.28 -12.28
CA ASP A 49 -6.71 -11.89 -13.11
C ASP A 49 -7.17 -10.44 -12.92
N LEU A 50 -6.37 -9.55 -12.33
CA LEU A 50 -6.77 -8.15 -12.15
C LEU A 50 -5.72 -7.16 -12.67
N ASP A 51 -5.84 -6.93 -13.98
CA ASP A 51 -5.47 -5.77 -14.79
C ASP A 51 -3.99 -5.36 -14.92
N GLY A 52 -3.46 -5.69 -16.10
CA GLY A 52 -2.25 -5.11 -16.69
C GLY A 52 -2.47 -3.66 -17.16
N ASN A 53 -2.42 -2.71 -16.23
CA ASN A 53 -2.41 -1.30 -16.60
C ASN A 53 -1.32 -0.53 -15.85
N ASN A 54 -0.19 -0.33 -16.54
CA ASN A 54 0.93 0.50 -16.14
C ASN A 54 0.45 1.92 -15.79
N GLY A 55 0.45 2.26 -14.50
CA GLY A 55 0.15 3.60 -13.98
C GLY A 55 -1.07 3.71 -13.07
N LYS A 56 -1.92 2.68 -13.00
CA LYS A 56 -2.98 2.58 -11.98
C LYS A 56 -2.40 1.95 -10.71
N LEU A 57 -2.84 2.43 -9.54
CA LEU A 57 -2.52 1.76 -8.27
C LEU A 57 -3.02 0.31 -8.38
N SER A 58 -2.11 -0.65 -8.54
CA SER A 58 -2.50 -2.06 -8.61
C SER A 58 -3.18 -2.43 -7.30
N LEU A 59 -4.46 -2.78 -7.41
CA LEU A 59 -5.28 -3.21 -6.27
C LEU A 59 -4.61 -4.38 -5.55
N ASN A 60 -3.98 -5.29 -6.30
CA ASN A 60 -3.26 -6.44 -5.75
C ASN A 60 -2.12 -6.00 -4.82
N ARG A 61 -1.33 -4.99 -5.19
CA ARG A 61 -0.25 -4.44 -4.34
C ARG A 61 -0.77 -3.90 -3.02
N VAL A 62 -1.99 -3.37 -3.03
CA VAL A 62 -2.65 -2.87 -1.82
C VAL A 62 -3.19 -4.02 -1.00
N LEU A 63 -3.90 -4.97 -1.61
CA LEU A 63 -4.46 -6.13 -0.92
C LEU A 63 -3.38 -6.96 -0.22
N MET A 64 -2.26 -7.23 -0.90
CA MET A 64 -1.10 -7.90 -0.32
C MET A 64 -0.50 -7.10 0.85
N ALA A 65 -0.41 -5.78 0.72
CA ALA A 65 0.05 -4.94 1.83
C ALA A 65 -0.90 -5.01 3.03
N VAL A 66 -2.22 -5.03 2.79
CA VAL A 66 -3.23 -5.18 3.85
C VAL A 66 -3.14 -6.54 4.53
N GLU A 67 -2.86 -7.62 3.78
CA GLU A 67 -2.62 -8.95 4.33
C GLU A 67 -1.37 -8.97 5.22
N ALA A 68 -0.25 -8.41 4.73
CA ALA A 68 1.00 -8.36 5.49
C ALA A 68 0.92 -7.48 6.75
N ILE A 69 0.24 -6.34 6.67
CA ILE A 69 0.05 -5.41 7.79
C ILE A 69 -1.02 -5.93 8.78
N GLY A 70 -1.99 -6.68 8.28
CA GLY A 70 -3.18 -7.10 9.00
C GLY A 70 -4.37 -6.15 8.79
N GLN A 71 -5.56 -6.73 8.67
CA GLN A 71 -6.80 -5.97 8.39
C GLN A 71 -7.15 -4.99 9.51
N ASP A 72 -7.02 -5.38 10.79
CA ASP A 72 -7.34 -4.50 11.92
C ASP A 72 -6.41 -3.30 11.99
N ARG A 73 -5.11 -3.53 11.76
CA ARG A 73 -4.13 -2.44 11.74
C ARG A 73 -4.34 -1.51 10.55
N THR A 74 -4.70 -2.06 9.39
CA THR A 74 -5.08 -1.27 8.21
C THR A 74 -6.29 -0.39 8.51
N ARG A 75 -7.34 -0.96 9.12
CA ARG A 75 -8.55 -0.23 9.53
C ARG A 75 -8.20 0.91 10.50
N GLU A 76 -7.37 0.64 11.51
CA GLU A 76 -6.94 1.65 12.47
C GLU A 76 -6.20 2.82 11.80
N LEU A 77 -5.27 2.53 10.89
CA LEU A 77 -4.53 3.55 10.14
C LEU A 77 -5.45 4.36 9.23
N PHE A 78 -6.42 3.69 8.59
CA PHE A 78 -7.40 4.35 7.74
C PHE A 78 -8.32 5.28 8.54
N LEU A 79 -8.83 4.84 9.69
CA LEU A 79 -9.65 5.68 10.57
C LEU A 79 -8.89 6.92 11.08
N LYS A 80 -7.60 6.78 11.39
CA LYS A 80 -6.74 7.92 11.74
C LYS A 80 -6.62 8.92 10.60
N LEU A 81 -6.52 8.46 9.36
CA LEU A 81 -6.57 9.33 8.18
C LEU A 81 -7.91 10.06 8.12
N ILE A 82 -9.04 9.34 8.19
CA ILE A 82 -10.38 9.95 8.13
C ILE A 82 -10.55 11.04 9.20
N LYS A 83 -10.12 10.77 10.43
CA LYS A 83 -10.14 11.76 11.51
C LYS A 83 -9.34 13.02 11.15
N ALA A 84 -8.11 12.87 10.68
CA ALA A 84 -7.27 13.99 10.29
C ALA A 84 -7.87 14.79 9.11
N LEU A 85 -8.44 14.11 8.11
CA LEU A 85 -9.13 14.77 7.00
C LEU A 85 -10.37 15.55 7.49
N ASN A 86 -11.14 14.99 8.43
CA ASN A 86 -12.31 15.67 8.99
C ASN A 86 -11.95 16.90 9.84
N GLU A 87 -10.76 16.89 10.47
CA GLU A 87 -10.20 18.05 11.18
C GLU A 87 -9.73 19.14 10.20
N GLU A 88 -9.09 18.76 9.09
CA GLU A 88 -8.60 19.68 8.05
C GLU A 88 -9.73 20.28 7.19
N TRP A 89 -10.80 19.52 6.95
CA TRP A 89 -11.97 19.94 6.17
C TRP A 89 -13.28 19.82 6.96
N PRO A 90 -13.53 20.67 7.97
CA PRO A 90 -14.69 20.56 8.86
C PRO A 90 -16.03 20.76 8.14
N ASN A 91 -16.04 21.48 7.01
CA ASN A 91 -17.23 21.73 6.19
C ASN A 91 -17.51 20.62 5.16
N ARG A 92 -16.63 19.63 5.05
CA ARG A 92 -16.72 18.51 4.09
C ARG A 92 -16.18 17.24 4.74
N LYS A 93 -16.86 16.81 5.80
CA LYS A 93 -16.48 15.61 6.54
C LYS A 93 -16.82 14.34 5.77
N LEU A 94 -15.89 13.41 5.78
CA LEU A 94 -16.12 12.03 5.40
C LEU A 94 -16.87 11.30 6.54
N PRO A 95 -17.66 10.25 6.22
CA PRO A 95 -18.26 9.39 7.23
C PRO A 95 -17.18 8.80 8.16
N GLU A 96 -17.40 8.88 9.48
CA GLU A 96 -16.42 8.38 10.47
C GLU A 96 -16.35 6.85 10.52
N ASP A 97 -17.41 6.18 10.05
CA ASP A 97 -17.54 4.73 9.92
C ASP A 97 -17.19 4.23 8.51
N LEU A 98 -16.59 5.06 7.66
CA LEU A 98 -16.21 4.69 6.30
C LEU A 98 -15.26 3.47 6.32
N ASP A 99 -15.74 2.33 5.81
CA ASP A 99 -14.91 1.14 5.69
C ASP A 99 -13.88 1.34 4.57
N TYR A 100 -12.61 1.11 4.91
CA TYR A 100 -11.49 1.21 3.97
C TYR A 100 -11.70 0.38 2.70
N LYS A 101 -12.38 -0.78 2.81
CA LYS A 101 -12.69 -1.66 1.67
C LYS A 101 -13.54 -0.96 0.63
N THR A 102 -14.40 -0.03 1.05
CA THR A 102 -15.26 0.74 0.15
C THR A 102 -14.49 1.80 -0.65
N THR A 103 -13.27 2.12 -0.22
CA THR A 103 -12.35 2.99 -0.96
C THR A 103 -11.40 2.20 -1.87
N LEU A 104 -11.35 0.87 -1.72
CA LEU A 104 -10.64 -0.05 -2.61
C LEU A 104 -11.60 -0.50 -3.72
N GLY A 105 -11.89 0.37 -4.69
CA GLY A 105 -12.79 0.03 -5.80
C GLY A 105 -12.23 -1.06 -6.73
N SER A 106 -13.12 -1.71 -7.48
CA SER A 106 -12.78 -2.58 -8.61
C SER A 106 -12.06 -1.77 -9.70
N GLY A 107 -10.76 -1.98 -9.89
CA GLY A 107 -9.97 -1.32 -10.94
C GLY A 107 -9.33 0.04 -10.55
N GLY A 108 -9.26 0.37 -9.26
CA GLY A 108 -8.52 1.55 -8.78
C GLY A 108 -9.29 2.88 -8.85
N TYR A 109 -10.60 2.85 -9.08
CA TYR A 109 -11.48 4.02 -9.01
C TYR A 109 -12.09 4.15 -7.60
N PHE A 110 -11.96 5.34 -7.01
CA PHE A 110 -12.56 5.70 -5.73
C PHE A 110 -13.98 6.20 -5.98
N GLU A 111 -14.90 5.29 -6.25
CA GLU A 111 -16.26 5.62 -6.71
C GLU A 111 -17.15 6.25 -5.63
N ARG A 112 -16.80 6.14 -4.34
CA ARG A 112 -17.64 6.65 -3.23
C ARG A 112 -17.31 8.03 -2.69
N LEU A 113 -16.28 8.71 -3.23
CA LEU A 113 -15.82 10.02 -2.74
C LEU A 113 -16.11 11.18 -3.72
N GLU A 114 -17.10 11.02 -4.60
CA GLU A 114 -17.52 12.11 -5.49
C GLU A 114 -17.84 13.40 -4.69
N GLY A 115 -17.30 14.54 -5.13
CA GLY A 115 -17.43 15.82 -4.43
C GLY A 115 -16.37 16.12 -3.35
N TYR A 116 -15.54 15.13 -2.97
CA TYR A 116 -14.49 15.26 -1.94
C TYR A 116 -13.07 15.32 -2.54
N GLY A 117 -12.87 16.05 -3.63
CA GLY A 117 -11.63 16.02 -4.44
C GLY A 117 -10.30 16.05 -3.66
N PRO A 118 -10.07 17.03 -2.75
CA PRO A 118 -8.85 17.06 -1.92
C PRO A 118 -8.71 15.84 -1.01
N GLN A 119 -9.76 15.44 -0.32
CA GLN A 119 -9.77 14.28 0.59
C GLN A 119 -9.59 12.96 -0.19
N GLN A 120 -10.22 12.83 -1.36
CA GLN A 120 -10.06 11.70 -2.26
C GLN A 120 -8.59 11.53 -2.68
N LYS A 121 -7.89 12.62 -2.98
CA LYS A 121 -6.45 12.59 -3.28
C LYS A 121 -5.63 12.13 -2.08
N GLN A 122 -5.99 12.53 -0.85
CA GLN A 122 -5.29 12.06 0.35
C GLN A 122 -5.51 10.56 0.61
N VAL A 123 -6.74 10.08 0.40
CA VAL A 123 -7.05 8.64 0.46
C VAL A 123 -6.26 7.87 -0.61
N GLN A 124 -6.16 8.37 -1.84
CA GLN A 124 -5.31 7.78 -2.87
C GLN A 124 -3.83 7.72 -2.47
N LEU A 125 -3.32 8.80 -1.88
CA LEU A 125 -1.92 8.86 -1.41
C LEU A 125 -1.67 7.89 -0.26
N PHE A 126 -2.63 7.74 0.64
CA PHE A 126 -2.57 6.72 1.69
C PHE A 126 -2.39 5.33 1.07
N TRP A 127 -3.24 4.94 0.12
CA TRP A 127 -3.12 3.63 -0.50
C TRP A 127 -1.82 3.44 -1.30
N LYS A 128 -1.36 4.48 -2.01
CA LYS A 128 -0.05 4.46 -2.68
C LYS A 128 1.12 4.26 -1.71
N ARG A 129 1.04 4.83 -0.51
CA ARG A 129 2.10 4.71 0.51
C ARG A 129 2.12 3.33 1.15
N ILE A 130 0.95 2.75 1.41
CA ILE A 130 0.89 1.41 1.97
C ILE A 130 1.18 0.33 0.93
N ALA A 131 0.91 0.56 -0.36
CA ALA A 131 1.12 -0.47 -1.39
C ALA A 131 2.56 -0.98 -1.42
N LEU A 132 2.72 -2.29 -1.63
CA LEU A 132 4.03 -2.92 -1.86
C LEU A 132 4.77 -2.19 -3.00
N PRO A 133 6.06 -1.80 -2.89
CA PRO A 133 6.75 -1.06 -3.95
C PRO A 133 6.81 -1.83 -5.27
N GLU A 134 6.63 -1.14 -6.39
CA GLU A 134 6.95 -1.68 -7.71
C GLU A 134 8.47 -1.76 -7.84
N LEU A 135 8.99 -2.94 -8.18
CA LEU A 135 10.36 -3.08 -8.66
C LEU A 135 10.31 -3.33 -10.16
N TRP A 136 10.99 -2.47 -10.89
CA TRP A 136 11.43 -2.75 -12.26
C TRP A 136 12.87 -3.24 -12.13
N GLU A 137 13.10 -4.54 -12.27
CA GLU A 137 14.46 -5.03 -12.55
C GLU A 137 14.74 -4.69 -14.01
N GLU A 138 15.72 -3.81 -14.26
CA GLU A 138 16.33 -3.63 -15.60
C GLU A 138 17.22 -4.84 -15.94
#